data_AF-A0A925EPU6-F1
#
_entry.id   AF-A0A925EPU6-F1
#
_cell.length_a   1.000
_cell.length_b   1.000
_cell.length_c   1.000
_cell.angle_alpha   90.00
_cell.angle_beta   90.00
_cell.angle_gamma   90.00
#
_symmetry.space_group_name_H-M   'P 1'
#
loop_
_entity.id
_entity.type
_entity.pdbx_description
1 polymer ?
#
loop_
_entity_poly.entity_id
_entity_poly.type
_entity_poly.pdbx_seq_one_letter_code
_entity_poly.pdbx_strand_id
1 'polypeptide(L)'
;IRLALKDAGITPEALNYINAHATSTEVGDLIEVQAIKTVLGDHAYKVAISATKSMTGHLLGGSGGIAGVATALAIYNGMAPPTLNLENPDPICDLDFVPHTARALSIEAGMLNAFGFGGHNVALVFRKFHQT
;
A
#
# COMPACT_ATOMS: atom_id res chain seq x y z
N ILE A 1 4.31 8.32 -5.33
CA ILE A 1 5.05 7.96 -4.10
C ILE A 1 6.01 9.07 -3.64
N ARG A 2 7.14 9.32 -4.31
CA ARG A 2 8.16 10.31 -3.85
C ARG A 2 7.59 11.70 -3.52
N LEU A 3 6.70 12.22 -4.37
CA LEU A 3 6.05 13.51 -4.14
C LEU A 3 5.14 13.50 -2.91
N ALA A 4 4.38 12.42 -2.66
CA ALA A 4 3.49 12.31 -1.51
C ALA A 4 4.27 12.21 -0.19
N LEU A 5 5.39 11.48 -0.17
CA LEU A 5 6.28 11.44 1.01
C LEU A 5 6.87 12.82 1.33
N LYS A 6 7.31 13.53 0.28
CA LYS A 6 7.83 14.90 0.41
C LYS A 6 6.76 15.87 0.92
N ASP A 7 5.55 15.81 0.37
CA ASP A 7 4.42 16.64 0.79
C ASP A 7 4.02 16.37 2.26
N ALA A 8 4.04 15.11 2.67
CA ALA A 8 3.80 14.70 4.06
C ALA A 8 4.97 15.02 5.01
N GLY A 9 6.12 15.47 4.49
CA GLY A 9 7.31 15.77 5.28
C GLY A 9 7.91 14.56 6.00
N ILE A 10 7.79 13.35 5.43
CA ILE A 10 8.32 12.12 6.01
C ILE A 10 9.39 11.48 5.12
N THR A 11 10.34 10.78 5.73
CA THR A 11 11.32 9.97 5.00
C THR A 11 10.70 8.63 4.60
N PRO A 12 11.25 7.92 3.60
CA PRO A 12 10.80 6.56 3.26
C PRO A 12 10.76 5.61 4.46
N GLU A 13 11.73 5.73 5.37
CA GLU A 13 11.89 4.86 6.55
C GLU A 13 10.77 5.04 7.59
N ALA A 14 10.11 6.20 7.60
CA ALA A 14 8.99 6.46 8.49
C ALA A 14 7.69 5.77 8.03
N LEU A 15 7.60 5.38 6.76
CA LEU A 15 6.46 4.65 6.22
C LEU A 15 6.59 3.17 6.59
N ASN A 16 5.59 2.57 7.22
CA ASN A 16 5.63 1.14 7.57
C ASN A 16 4.44 0.33 7.04
N TYR A 17 3.52 0.96 6.31
CA TYR A 17 2.41 0.28 5.65
C TYR A 17 2.04 0.92 4.30
N ILE A 18 1.73 0.08 3.30
CA ILE A 18 1.20 0.49 1.99
C ILE A 18 -0.04 -0.32 1.67
N ASN A 19 -1.15 0.34 1.35
CA ASN A 19 -2.26 -0.26 0.62
C ASN A 19 -2.06 -0.03 -0.88
N ALA A 20 -1.60 -1.06 -1.57
CA ALA A 20 -1.20 -1.00 -2.97
C ALA A 20 -2.40 -0.80 -3.92
N HIS A 21 -2.11 -0.32 -5.13
CA HIS A 21 -3.10 -0.27 -6.20
C HIS A 21 -3.50 -1.69 -6.64
N ALA A 22 -2.53 -2.58 -6.84
CA ALA A 22 -2.65 -4.03 -6.95
C ALA A 22 -3.95 -4.51 -7.62
N THR A 23 -4.01 -4.35 -8.95
CA THR A 23 -5.20 -4.70 -9.74
C THR A 23 -5.24 -6.18 -10.11
N SER A 24 -4.26 -6.97 -9.66
CA SER A 24 -4.08 -8.36 -10.07
C SER A 24 -3.80 -8.47 -11.58
N THR A 25 -3.17 -7.45 -12.14
CA THR A 25 -2.70 -7.46 -13.53
C THR A 25 -1.20 -7.61 -13.54
N GLU A 26 -0.67 -8.50 -14.38
CA GLU A 26 0.76 -8.82 -14.44
C GLU A 26 1.62 -7.55 -14.55
N VAL A 27 1.32 -6.70 -15.53
CA VAL A 27 2.07 -5.46 -15.76
C VAL A 27 1.89 -4.45 -14.61
N GLY A 28 0.67 -4.31 -14.09
CA GLY A 28 0.36 -3.31 -13.05
C GLY A 28 1.06 -3.63 -11.73
N ASP A 29 0.98 -4.88 -11.29
CA ASP A 29 1.54 -5.31 -10.01
C ASP A 29 3.08 -5.27 -10.05
N LEU A 30 3.70 -5.72 -11.16
CA LEU A 30 5.15 -5.65 -11.35
C LEU A 30 5.68 -4.21 -11.34
N ILE A 31 5.03 -3.29 -12.08
CA ILE A 31 5.44 -1.88 -12.12
C ILE A 31 5.25 -1.23 -10.75
N GLU A 32 4.19 -1.55 -10.03
CA GLU A 32 3.96 -1.01 -8.69
C GLU A 32 5.06 -1.46 -7.71
N VAL A 33 5.42 -2.75 -7.71
CA VAL A 33 6.54 -3.27 -6.89
C VAL A 33 7.85 -2.56 -7.23
N GLN A 34 8.16 -2.41 -8.53
CA GLN A 34 9.35 -1.69 -8.98
C GLN A 34 9.34 -0.22 -8.54
N ALA A 35 8.19 0.46 -8.62
CA ALA A 35 8.04 1.84 -8.18
C ALA A 35 8.24 1.98 -6.66
N ILE A 36 7.73 1.04 -5.87
CA ILE A 36 7.94 0.99 -4.42
C ILE A 36 9.43 0.80 -4.12
N LYS A 37 10.09 -0.22 -4.70
CA LYS A 37 11.53 -0.45 -4.54
C LYS A 37 12.39 0.75 -4.94
N THR A 38 12.06 1.40 -6.06
CA THR A 38 12.80 2.56 -6.58
C THR A 38 12.73 3.76 -5.62
N VAL A 39 11.63 3.95 -4.90
CA VAL A 39 11.45 5.10 -4.02
C VAL A 39 11.88 4.82 -2.58
N LEU A 40 11.64 3.61 -2.09
CA LEU A 40 11.96 3.21 -0.71
C LEU A 40 13.36 2.58 -0.56
N GLY A 41 13.99 2.15 -1.66
CA GLY A 41 15.26 1.41 -1.61
C GLY A 41 15.14 0.15 -0.77
N ASP A 42 16.14 -0.13 0.05
CA ASP A 42 16.16 -1.30 0.95
C ASP A 42 14.99 -1.32 1.95
N HIS A 43 14.42 -0.15 2.27
CA HIS A 43 13.28 -0.07 3.16
C HIS A 43 12.01 -0.70 2.56
N ALA A 44 11.93 -0.88 1.24
CA ALA A 44 10.82 -1.57 0.59
C ALA A 44 10.58 -2.98 1.16
N TYR A 45 11.64 -3.67 1.57
CA TYR A 45 11.59 -5.01 2.15
C TYR A 45 11.19 -5.05 3.63
N LYS A 46 11.00 -3.89 4.26
CA LYS A 46 10.59 -3.75 5.67
C LYS A 46 9.15 -3.24 5.84
N VAL A 47 8.54 -2.76 4.76
CA VAL A 47 7.19 -2.20 4.76
C VAL A 47 6.18 -3.31 4.50
N ALA A 48 5.13 -3.37 5.32
CA ALA A 48 4.00 -4.25 5.05
C ALA A 48 3.14 -3.67 3.93
N ILE A 49 2.81 -4.49 2.93
CA ILE A 49 2.02 -4.09 1.77
C ILE A 49 0.75 -4.94 1.75
N SER A 50 -0.40 -4.37 1.46
CA SER A 50 -1.62 -5.16 1.21
C SER A 50 -2.30 -4.75 -0.07
N ALA A 51 -3.09 -5.65 -0.64
CA ALA A 51 -3.96 -5.40 -1.76
C ALA A 51 -5.42 -5.66 -1.35
N THR A 52 -6.12 -4.64 -0.87
CA THR A 52 -7.52 -4.82 -0.43
C THR A 52 -8.48 -5.21 -1.57
N LYS A 53 -8.07 -4.99 -2.84
CA LYS A 53 -8.79 -5.47 -4.03
C LYS A 53 -8.88 -6.99 -4.11
N SER A 54 -8.00 -7.73 -3.43
CA SER A 54 -8.12 -9.19 -3.28
C SER A 54 -9.45 -9.61 -2.63
N MET A 55 -10.08 -8.73 -1.87
CA MET A 55 -11.38 -8.94 -1.23
C MET A 55 -12.51 -8.18 -1.94
N THR A 56 -12.27 -6.92 -2.32
CA THR A 56 -13.34 -6.03 -2.80
C THR A 56 -13.53 -6.05 -4.32
N GLY A 57 -12.58 -6.61 -5.07
CA GLY A 57 -12.45 -6.37 -6.51
C GLY A 57 -12.06 -4.91 -6.81
N HIS A 58 -12.02 -4.58 -8.11
CA HIS A 58 -11.63 -3.25 -8.58
C HIS A 58 -12.84 -2.36 -8.88
N LEU A 59 -13.17 -1.45 -7.95
CA LEU A 59 -14.31 -0.53 -8.04
C LEU A 59 -14.05 0.72 -8.90
N LEU A 60 -13.11 0.66 -9.86
CA LEU A 60 -12.70 1.81 -10.68
C LEU A 60 -12.42 3.06 -9.81
N GLY A 61 -13.07 4.19 -10.07
CA GLY A 61 -12.93 5.43 -9.30
C GLY A 61 -13.27 5.29 -7.81
N GLY A 62 -14.14 4.34 -7.43
CA GLY A 62 -14.47 4.06 -6.03
C GLY A 62 -13.33 3.38 -5.26
N SER A 63 -12.36 2.78 -5.96
CA SER A 63 -11.26 2.02 -5.35
C SER A 63 -10.39 2.88 -4.43
N GLY A 64 -10.13 4.13 -4.82
CA GLY A 64 -9.32 5.06 -4.01
C GLY A 64 -10.00 5.41 -2.69
N GLY A 65 -11.32 5.61 -2.71
CA GLY A 65 -12.10 5.91 -1.50
C GLY A 65 -12.09 4.75 -0.51
N ILE A 66 -12.44 3.54 -0.95
CA ILE A 66 -12.45 2.37 -0.06
C ILE A 66 -11.06 2.00 0.45
N ALA A 67 -10.02 2.15 -0.38
CA ALA A 67 -8.64 1.90 0.03
C ALA A 67 -8.16 2.95 1.04
N GLY A 68 -8.62 4.20 0.90
CA GLY A 68 -8.37 5.27 1.88
C GLY A 68 -9.00 4.98 3.23
N VAL A 69 -10.28 4.58 3.25
CA VAL A 69 -10.96 4.15 4.48
C VAL A 69 -10.22 2.97 5.12
N ALA A 70 -9.86 1.95 4.34
CA ALA A 70 -9.12 0.80 4.84
C ALA A 70 -7.74 1.19 5.41
N THR A 71 -7.03 2.12 4.77
CA THR A 71 -5.71 2.60 5.23
C THR A 71 -5.83 3.37 6.54
N ALA A 72 -6.82 4.26 6.66
CA ALA A 72 -7.09 5.00 7.89
C ALA A 72 -7.49 4.06 9.04
N LEU A 73 -8.34 3.06 8.78
CA LEU A 73 -8.73 2.07 9.77
C LEU A 73 -7.58 1.13 10.15
N ALA A 74 -6.68 0.80 9.22
CA ALA A 74 -5.48 0.02 9.52
C ALA A 74 -4.58 0.77 10.53
N ILE A 75 -4.39 2.07 10.32
CA ILE A 75 -3.67 2.96 11.24
C ILE A 75 -4.35 3.02 12.61
N TYR A 76 -5.66 3.25 12.61
CA TYR A 76 -6.43 3.41 13.84
C TYR A 76 -6.44 2.12 14.69
N ASN A 77 -6.66 0.97 14.06
CA ASN A 77 -6.77 -0.32 14.73
C ASN A 77 -5.41 -1.00 14.99
N GLY A 78 -4.32 -0.50 14.39
CA GLY A 78 -3.02 -1.18 14.44
C GLY A 78 -3.05 -2.56 13.78
N MET A 79 -3.74 -2.68 12.63
CA MET A 79 -3.99 -3.95 11.96
C MET A 79 -3.93 -3.79 10.45
N ALA A 80 -2.94 -4.40 9.79
CA ALA A 80 -2.85 -4.45 8.34
C ALA A 80 -3.83 -5.51 7.78
N PRO A 81 -4.73 -5.15 6.85
CA PRO A 81 -5.59 -6.11 6.16
C PRO A 81 -4.76 -7.06 5.29
N PRO A 82 -5.25 -8.29 5.04
CA PRO A 82 -4.52 -9.25 4.23
C PRO A 82 -4.66 -8.98 2.74
N THR A 83 -3.71 -9.51 1.98
CA THR A 83 -3.92 -9.87 0.57
C THR A 83 -4.41 -11.31 0.51
N LEU A 84 -5.69 -11.51 0.21
CA LEU A 84 -6.26 -12.85 0.04
C LEU A 84 -5.83 -13.46 -1.30
N ASN A 85 -5.95 -14.79 -1.40
CA ASN A 85 -5.71 -15.56 -2.63
C ASN A 85 -4.28 -15.49 -3.21
N LEU A 86 -3.30 -15.05 -2.42
CA LEU A 86 -1.89 -14.97 -2.85
C LEU A 86 -1.14 -16.27 -2.55
N GLU A 87 -1.14 -17.22 -3.48
CA GLU A 87 -0.47 -18.53 -3.29
C GLU A 87 0.90 -18.60 -3.98
N ASN A 88 0.97 -18.15 -5.24
CA ASN A 88 2.15 -18.26 -6.09
C ASN A 88 2.52 -16.87 -6.63
N PRO A 89 3.12 -16.00 -5.79
CA PRO A 89 3.56 -14.69 -6.26
C PRO A 89 4.61 -14.81 -7.34
N ASP A 90 4.61 -13.87 -8.29
CA ASP A 90 5.69 -13.73 -9.25
C ASP A 90 7.03 -13.51 -8.53
N PRO A 91 8.15 -14.12 -8.96
CA PRO A 91 9.46 -13.94 -8.33
C PRO A 91 9.92 -12.48 -8.19
N ILE A 92 9.44 -11.57 -9.06
CA ILE A 92 9.75 -10.14 -8.98
C ILE A 92 8.96 -9.46 -7.85
N CYS A 93 7.76 -9.97 -7.56
CA CYS A 93 6.91 -9.60 -6.42
C CYS A 93 7.42 -10.32 -5.17
N ASP A 94 8.57 -9.88 -4.67
CA ASP A 94 9.32 -10.45 -3.53
C ASP A 94 9.17 -9.60 -2.24
N LEU A 95 8.18 -8.72 -2.17
CA LEU A 95 7.90 -7.88 -1.00
C LEU A 95 6.87 -8.56 -0.07
N ASP A 96 6.72 -8.02 1.13
CA ASP A 96 5.76 -8.54 2.11
C ASP A 96 4.34 -8.05 1.83
N PHE A 97 3.55 -8.87 1.15
CA PHE A 97 2.16 -8.53 0.76
C PHE A 97 1.09 -8.90 1.80
N VAL A 98 1.48 -9.18 3.06
CA VAL A 98 0.54 -9.59 4.12
C VAL A 98 -0.41 -10.70 3.65
N PRO A 99 0.11 -11.87 3.23
CA PRO A 99 -0.71 -12.89 2.60
C PRO A 99 -1.70 -13.54 3.59
N HIS A 100 -2.92 -13.80 3.12
CA HIS A 100 -3.99 -14.59 3.74
C HIS A 100 -4.60 -14.08 5.06
N THR A 101 -3.79 -13.66 6.03
CA THR A 101 -4.26 -13.33 7.38
C THR A 101 -3.87 -11.90 7.74
N ALA A 102 -4.82 -11.16 8.34
CA ALA A 102 -4.57 -9.83 8.86
C ALA A 102 -3.42 -9.85 9.88
N ARG A 103 -2.63 -8.78 9.93
CA ARG A 103 -1.43 -8.72 10.77
C ARG A 103 -1.48 -7.53 11.71
N ALA A 104 -1.33 -7.79 13.00
CA ALA A 104 -1.14 -6.74 13.99
C ALA A 104 0.13 -5.95 13.66
N LEU A 105 0.01 -4.64 13.48
CA LEU A 105 1.07 -3.75 13.07
C LEU A 105 0.77 -2.34 13.59
N SER A 106 1.64 -1.79 14.44
CA SER A 106 1.52 -0.39 14.86
C SER A 106 1.92 0.51 13.70
N ILE A 107 0.95 1.06 12.98
CA ILE A 107 1.18 1.90 11.80
C ILE A 107 1.20 3.37 12.24
N GLU A 108 2.37 4.00 12.16
CA GLU A 108 2.53 5.45 12.44
C GLU A 108 2.31 6.28 11.17
N ALA A 109 2.78 5.77 10.03
CA ALA A 109 2.51 6.33 8.71
C ALA A 109 2.18 5.22 7.71
N GLY A 110 1.03 5.36 7.06
CA GLY A 110 0.55 4.48 6.00
C GLY A 110 0.35 5.25 4.70
N MET A 111 0.43 4.56 3.57
CA MET A 111 0.19 5.15 2.25
C MET A 111 -0.81 4.31 1.47
N LEU A 112 -1.61 4.93 0.60
CA LEU A 112 -2.33 4.23 -0.46
C LEU A 112 -1.81 4.65 -1.83
N ASN A 113 -1.79 3.70 -2.77
CA ASN A 113 -1.50 3.95 -4.17
C ASN A 113 -2.77 3.78 -5.03
N ALA A 114 -2.92 4.65 -6.03
CA ALA A 114 -3.95 4.56 -7.05
C ALA A 114 -3.36 4.92 -8.42
N PHE A 115 -3.07 3.90 -9.23
CA PHE A 115 -2.42 4.04 -10.55
C PHE A 115 -3.40 3.66 -11.65
N GLY A 116 -4.20 4.64 -12.07
CA GLY A 116 -5.28 4.44 -13.03
C GLY A 116 -4.86 4.50 -14.49
N PHE A 117 -5.74 4.01 -15.36
CA PHE A 117 -5.64 4.18 -16.81
C PHE A 117 -5.46 5.65 -17.21
N GLY A 118 -4.84 5.91 -18.35
CA GLY A 118 -4.51 7.28 -18.79
C GLY A 118 -3.25 7.87 -18.14
N GLY A 119 -2.50 7.05 -17.38
CA GLY A 119 -1.26 7.49 -16.73
C GLY A 119 -1.47 8.29 -15.45
N HIS A 120 -2.64 8.17 -14.83
CA HIS A 120 -2.99 8.89 -13.61
C HIS A 120 -2.40 8.18 -12.39
N ASN A 121 -1.33 8.75 -11.82
CA ASN A 121 -0.62 8.18 -10.69
C ASN A 121 -0.81 9.02 -9.43
N VAL A 122 -1.56 8.49 -8.46
CA VAL A 122 -1.84 9.17 -7.19
C VAL A 122 -1.33 8.32 -6.02
N ALA A 123 -0.77 8.97 -5.01
CA ALA A 123 -0.45 8.37 -3.73
C ALA A 123 -0.86 9.32 -2.61
N LEU A 124 -1.48 8.79 -1.55
CA LEU A 124 -1.88 9.57 -0.36
C LEU A 124 -1.23 8.99 0.88
N VAL A 125 -0.65 9.85 1.72
CA VAL A 125 -0.03 9.47 3.00
C VAL A 125 -0.96 9.85 4.15
N PHE A 126 -1.14 8.93 5.08
CA PHE A 126 -1.91 9.07 6.30
C PHE A 126 -0.97 8.88 7.48
N ARG A 127 -1.16 9.67 8.54
CA ARG A 127 -0.37 9.55 9.77
C ARG A 127 -1.30 9.39 10.95
N LYS A 128 -0.85 8.61 11.93
CA LYS A 128 -1.54 8.49 13.21
C LYS A 128 -1.61 9.87 13.87
N PHE A 129 -2.80 10.25 14.30
CA PHE A 129 -3.00 11.49 15.05
C PHE A 129 -2.61 11.26 16.51
N HIS A 130 -1.69 12.09 17.00
CA HIS A 130 -1.30 12.13 18.41
C HIS A 130 -1.90 13.39 19.01
N GLN A 131 -2.80 13.22 19.98
CA GLN A 131 -3.38 14.33 20.71
C GLN A 131 -2.32 14.83 21.70
N THR A 132 -1.85 16.06 21.51
CA THR A 132 -0.93 16.75 22.42
C THR A 132 -1.63 17.22 23.68
#